data_AF-A0A4Q4C1V1-F1
#
_entry.id   AF-A0A4Q4C1V1-F1
#
_cell.length_a   1.000
_cell.length_b   1.000
_cell.length_c   1.000
_cell.angle_alpha   90.00
_cell.angle_beta   90.00
_cell.angle_gamma   90.00
#
_symmetry.space_group_name_H-M   'P 1'
#
loop_
_entity.id
_entity.type
_entity.pdbx_description
1 polymer ?
#
loop_
_entity_poly.entity_id
_entity_poly.type
_entity_poly.pdbx_seq_one_letter_code
_entity_poly.pdbx_strand_id
1 'polypeptide(L)'
;MQGSANLNLMIKAARKAGRSLVKDFREVENLQVSTKGPGDFVSKADREAERLIKEELLGGRPTYGWIGEETGAAAGADPTRRWIVDP
;
A
#
# COMPACT_ATOMS: atom_id res chain seq x y z
N MET A 1 -15.72 -13.04 13.11
CA MET A 1 -16.44 -11.76 13.01
C MET A 1 -16.71 -11.50 11.53
N GLN A 2 -17.96 -11.31 11.11
CA GLN A 2 -18.28 -11.04 9.71
C GLN A 2 -18.03 -9.56 9.42
N GLY A 3 -16.91 -9.25 8.76
CA GLY A 3 -16.57 -7.88 8.39
C GLY A 3 -17.44 -7.39 7.22
N SER A 4 -17.67 -6.08 7.14
CA SER A 4 -18.30 -5.46 5.95
C SER A 4 -17.47 -5.74 4.70
N ALA A 5 -18.08 -5.66 3.51
CA ALA A 5 -17.36 -5.86 2.26
C ALA A 5 -16.14 -4.93 2.12
N ASN A 6 -16.25 -3.68 2.59
CA ASN A 6 -15.14 -2.72 2.59
C ASN A 6 -14.06 -3.11 3.60
N LEU A 7 -14.44 -3.52 4.82
CA LEU A 7 -13.46 -3.96 5.82
C LEU A 7 -12.68 -5.20 5.35
N ASN A 8 -13.36 -6.16 4.71
CA ASN A 8 -12.69 -7.34 4.17
C ASN A 8 -11.70 -6.97 3.04
N LEU A 9 -12.04 -5.99 2.21
CA LEU A 9 -11.15 -5.46 1.17
C LEU A 9 -9.93 -4.77 1.78
N MET A 10 -10.13 -3.93 2.80
CA MET A 10 -9.05 -3.27 3.55
C MET A 10 -8.08 -4.29 4.18
N ILE A 11 -8.61 -5.31 4.85
CA ILE A 11 -7.80 -6.38 5.45
C ILE A 11 -7.00 -7.12 4.38
N LYS A 12 -7.61 -7.39 3.21
CA LYS A 12 -6.93 -8.06 2.10
C LYS A 12 -5.77 -7.22 1.56
N ALA A 13 -5.99 -5.93 1.34
CA ALA A 13 -4.98 -4.98 0.86
C ALA A 13 -3.80 -4.88 1.85
N ALA A 14 -4.09 -4.60 3.13
CA ALA A 14 -3.07 -4.49 4.17
C ALA A 14 -2.24 -5.77 4.32
N ARG A 15 -2.86 -6.95 4.30
CA ARG A 15 -2.14 -8.22 4.36
C ARG A 15 -1.26 -8.47 3.13
N LYS A 16 -1.65 -7.98 1.95
CA LYS A 16 -0.88 -8.11 0.72
C LYS A 16 0.38 -7.25 0.77
N ALA A 17 0.24 -5.97 1.13
CA ALA A 17 1.35 -5.06 1.33
C ALA A 17 2.30 -5.54 2.44
N GLY A 18 1.76 -5.94 3.60
CA GLY A 18 2.57 -6.44 4.71
C GLY A 18 3.43 -7.67 4.36
N ARG A 19 2.96 -8.56 3.46
CA ARG A 19 3.80 -9.66 2.98
C ARG A 19 4.97 -9.19 2.11
N SER A 20 4.77 -8.13 1.32
CA SER A 20 5.86 -7.50 0.56
C SER A 20 6.86 -6.84 1.50
N LEU A 21 6.38 -6.03 2.45
CA LEU A 21 7.24 -5.33 3.42
C LEU A 21 8.09 -6.30 4.24
N VAL A 22 7.53 -7.42 4.71
CA VAL A 22 8.30 -8.45 5.44
C VAL A 22 9.37 -9.10 4.56
N LYS A 23 9.10 -9.27 3.26
CA LYS A 23 10.09 -9.79 2.32
C LYS A 23 11.21 -8.77 2.12
N ASP A 24 10.86 -7.52 1.86
CA ASP A 24 11.83 -6.45 1.63
C ASP A 24 12.70 -6.20 2.87
N PHE A 25 12.11 -6.24 4.07
CA PHE A 25 12.86 -6.12 5.34
C PHE A 25 13.94 -7.20 5.49
N ARG A 26 13.63 -8.45 5.15
CA ARG A 26 14.61 -9.55 5.17
C ARG A 26 15.70 -9.37 4.12
N GLU A 27 15.38 -8.76 2.98
CA GLU A 27 16.38 -8.45 1.95
C GLU A 27 17.31 -7.31 2.40
N VAL A 28 16.80 -6.30 3.12
CA VAL A 28 17.61 -5.19 3.67
C VAL A 28 18.73 -5.69 4.59
N GLU A 29 18.45 -6.69 5.44
CA GLU A 29 19.48 -7.35 6.26
C GLU A 29 20.60 -7.97 5.41
N ASN A 30 20.28 -8.48 4.21
CA ASN A 30 21.24 -9.05 3.27
C ASN A 30 21.96 -8.00 2.42
N LEU A 31 21.42 -6.78 2.34
CA LEU A 31 21.90 -5.68 1.50
C LEU A 31 22.90 -4.75 2.20
N GLN A 32 23.23 -4.99 3.47
CA GLN A 32 24.32 -4.30 4.18
C GLN A 32 25.70 -4.45 3.49
N VAL A 33 25.79 -5.23 2.41
CA VAL A 33 26.96 -5.42 1.54
C VAL A 33 26.92 -4.55 0.25
N SER A 34 25.81 -3.85 -0.04
CA SER A 34 25.62 -3.04 -1.26
C SER A 34 25.73 -1.53 -1.02
N THR A 35 26.11 -0.77 -2.05
CA THR A 35 26.36 0.69 -2.04
C THR A 35 25.12 1.58 -1.88
N LYS A 36 23.92 1.01 -1.81
CA LYS A 36 22.67 1.76 -1.61
C LYS A 36 22.40 1.96 -0.12
N GLY A 37 22.13 3.19 0.28
CA GLY A 37 21.85 3.52 1.68
C GLY A 37 20.51 2.91 2.14
N PRO A 38 20.33 2.67 3.45
CA PRO A 38 19.07 2.15 4.00
C PRO A 38 17.81 2.95 3.59
N GLY A 39 17.93 4.27 3.44
CA GLY A 39 16.81 5.15 3.07
C GLY A 39 16.24 4.86 1.67
N ASP A 40 17.10 4.53 0.69
CA ASP A 40 16.65 4.21 -0.68
C ASP A 40 15.82 2.91 -0.72
N PHE A 41 16.11 1.98 0.20
CA PHE A 41 15.36 0.74 0.34
C PHE A 41 14.00 0.96 0.97
N VAL A 42 13.93 1.76 2.04
CA VAL A 42 12.66 2.12 2.70
C VAL A 42 11.74 2.80 1.70
N SER A 43 12.21 3.83 0.98
CA SER A 43 11.37 4.51 -0.02
C SER A 43 10.91 3.60 -1.17
N LYS A 44 11.67 2.56 -1.52
CA LYS A 44 11.24 1.60 -2.54
C LYS A 44 10.17 0.65 -1.99
N ALA A 45 10.32 0.20 -0.75
CA ALA A 45 9.36 -0.67 -0.07
C ALA A 45 8.02 0.05 0.12
N ASP A 46 8.05 1.31 0.59
CA ASP A 46 6.85 2.13 0.82
C ASP A 46 6.06 2.35 -0.49
N ARG A 47 6.75 2.71 -1.58
CA ARG A 47 6.11 2.88 -2.90
C ARG A 47 5.49 1.60 -3.43
N GLU A 48 6.14 0.45 -3.23
CA GLU A 48 5.62 -0.84 -3.67
C GLU A 48 4.43 -1.27 -2.82
N ALA A 49 4.49 -1.08 -1.50
CA ALA A 49 3.37 -1.30 -0.59
C ALA A 49 2.16 -0.43 -0.98
N GLU A 50 2.36 0.86 -1.23
CA GLU A 50 1.29 1.76 -1.65
C GLU A 50 0.67 1.32 -2.97
N ARG A 51 1.50 0.94 -3.96
CA ARG A 51 1.03 0.41 -5.25
C ARG A 51 0.13 -0.80 -5.07
N LEU A 52 0.56 -1.78 -4.24
CA LEU A 52 -0.20 -2.99 -3.98
C LEU A 52 -1.53 -2.71 -3.26
N ILE A 53 -1.55 -1.77 -2.32
CA ILE A 53 -2.77 -1.34 -1.62
C ILE A 53 -3.71 -0.66 -2.62
N LYS A 54 -3.20 0.26 -3.44
CA LYS A 54 -3.99 0.99 -4.43
C LYS A 54 -4.65 0.06 -5.44
N GLU A 55 -3.91 -0.91 -5.97
CA GLU A 55 -4.43 -1.92 -6.89
C GLU A 55 -5.56 -2.75 -6.27
N GLU A 56 -5.39 -3.19 -5.02
CA GLU A 56 -6.39 -4.00 -4.35
C GLU A 56 -7.65 -3.21 -4.00
N LEU A 57 -7.49 -2.00 -3.44
CA LEU A 57 -8.60 -1.15 -3.00
C LEU A 57 -9.38 -0.55 -4.17
N LEU A 58 -8.70 0.01 -5.18
CA LEU A 58 -9.36 0.57 -6.35
C LEU A 58 -9.87 -0.52 -7.31
N GLY A 59 -9.23 -1.69 -7.34
CA GLY A 59 -9.78 -2.86 -8.05
C GLY A 59 -11.13 -3.32 -7.48
N GLY A 60 -11.30 -3.27 -6.14
CA GLY A 60 -12.55 -3.61 -5.48
C GLY A 60 -13.59 -2.48 -5.42
N ARG A 61 -13.15 -1.22 -5.50
CA ARG A 61 -13.99 -0.01 -5.50
C ARG A 61 -13.48 1.04 -6.51
N PRO A 62 -13.73 0.86 -7.81
CA PRO A 62 -13.16 1.73 -8.85
C PRO A 62 -13.64 3.18 -8.82
N THR A 63 -14.79 3.46 -8.18
CA THR A 63 -15.36 4.81 -8.09
C THR A 63 -14.84 5.61 -6.91
N TYR A 64 -14.15 5.00 -5.94
CA TYR A 64 -13.70 5.69 -4.73
C TYR A 64 -12.49 6.58 -5.04
N GLY A 65 -12.38 7.69 -4.32
CA GLY A 65 -11.17 8.51 -4.35
C GLY A 65 -9.98 7.86 -3.63
N TRP A 66 -8.81 8.46 -3.80
CA TRP A 66 -7.54 8.01 -3.25
C TRP A 66 -6.81 9.16 -2.56
N ILE A 67 -6.17 8.88 -1.42
CA ILE A 67 -5.14 9.69 -0.79
C ILE A 67 -4.08 8.71 -0.29
N GLY A 68 -2.89 8.75 -0.88
CA GLY A 68 -1.71 8.03 -0.41
C GLY A 68 -0.65 9.01 0.08
N GLU A 69 0.19 8.57 1.01
CA GLU A 69 1.36 9.32 1.48
C GLU A 69 2.35 9.56 0.33
N GLU A 70 2.61 8.52 -0.48
CA GLU A 70 3.65 8.56 -1.52
C GLU A 70 3.12 9.13 -2.85
N THR A 71 1.86 8.86 -3.20
CA THR A 71 1.27 9.27 -4.49
C THR A 71 0.29 10.43 -4.41
N GLY A 72 0.03 10.96 -3.21
CA GLY A 72 -0.90 12.06 -3.01
C GLY A 72 -2.36 11.70 -3.32
N ALA A 73 -3.15 12.69 -3.70
CA ALA A 73 -4.60 12.54 -3.84
C ALA A 73 -5.07 12.40 -5.30
N ALA A 74 -6.09 11.56 -5.51
CA ALA A 74 -6.86 11.49 -6.74
C ALA A 74 -8.36 11.46 -6.44
N ALA A 75 -9.14 12.28 -7.14
CA ALA A 75 -10.59 12.29 -7.01
C ALA A 75 -11.20 11.01 -7.60
N GLY A 76 -12.16 10.43 -6.89
CA GLY A 76 -12.99 9.34 -7.42
C GLY A 76 -14.25 9.87 -8.09
N ALA A 77 -14.92 9.01 -8.85
CA ALA A 77 -16.23 9.33 -9.42
C ALA A 77 -17.32 9.49 -8.33
N ASP A 78 -17.17 8.79 -7.20
CA ASP A 78 -18.00 8.98 -6.01
C ASP A 78 -17.34 10.04 -5.10
N PRO A 79 -17.90 11.25 -4.98
CA PRO A 79 -17.32 12.31 -4.16
C PRO A 79 -17.48 12.05 -2.65
N THR A 80 -18.30 11.08 -2.24
CA THR A 80 -18.60 10.78 -0.84
C THR A 80 -17.66 9.73 -0.22
N ARG A 81 -16.81 9.10 -1.03
CA ARG A 81 -15.95 7.97 -0.62
C ARG A 81 -14.52 8.15 -1.07
N ARG A 82 -13.57 7.82 -0.20
CA ARG A 82 -12.15 7.70 -0.53
C ARG A 82 -11.42 6.75 0.39
N TRP A 83 -10.33 6.19 -0.11
CA TRP A 83 -9.31 5.51 0.67
C TRP A 83 -8.24 6.50 1.11
N ILE A 84 -7.75 6.34 2.33
CA ILE A 84 -6.63 7.09 2.89
C ILE A 84 -5.62 6.05 3.35
N VAL A 85 -4.40 6.14 2.84
CA VAL A 85 -3.39 5.08 2.94
C VAL A 85 -2.05 5.68 3.35
N ASP A 86 -1.45 5.02 4.33
CA ASP A 86 -0.07 5.12 4.78
C ASP A 86 0.47 3.68 4.62
N PRO A 87 1.42 3.45 3.68
CA PRO A 87 1.72 2.14 3.11
C PRO A 87 2.54 1.18 3.98
#